data_AF-A0AAE0FMQ5-F1
#
_entry.id   AF-A0AAE0FMQ5-F1
#
_cell.length_a   1.000
_cell.length_b   1.000
_cell.length_c   1.000
_cell.angle_alpha   90.00
_cell.angle_beta   90.00
_cell.angle_gamma   90.00
#
_symmetry.space_group_name_H-M   'P 1'
#
loop_
_entity.id
_entity.type
_entity.pdbx_description
1 polymer ?
#
loop_
_entity_poly.entity_id
_entity_poly.type
_entity_poly.pdbx_seq_one_letter_code
_entity_poly.pdbx_strand_id
1 'polypeptide(L)'
;MLRAGVTEPKTHAQVLAAPDASEWVESIQGELESLVQIKGAHLMMPEEDVPRGVKLLEMSLVLRVKLDKHRAVQKRRSRICVKGNKLVYGVDYLDTFAPCTQLSFARIVIVLALNLGRGVYHMDVETAFLNSTLDEDLYVRLPRGLDYGVQSYSRRCMD
;
A
#
# COMPACT_ATOMS: atom_id res chain seq x y z
N MET A 1 1.44 21.58 12.85
CA MET A 1 1.40 22.63 11.83
C MET A 1 2.73 22.59 11.07
N LEU A 2 2.68 22.35 9.76
CA LEU A 2 3.85 22.32 8.86
C LEU A 2 4.48 23.72 8.77
N ARG A 3 5.79 23.83 8.49
CA ARG A 3 6.44 25.11 8.19
C ARG A 3 5.80 25.75 6.96
N ALA A 4 5.70 27.08 6.95
CA ALA A 4 5.17 27.86 5.83
C ALA A 4 5.88 27.46 4.51
N GLY A 5 5.12 26.93 3.55
CA GLY A 5 5.60 26.67 2.19
C GLY A 5 5.46 25.23 1.68
N VAL A 6 5.26 24.22 2.54
CA VAL A 6 5.12 22.82 2.10
C VAL A 6 3.67 22.37 2.26
N THR A 7 2.94 22.35 1.14
CA THR A 7 1.56 21.87 1.09
C THR A 7 1.56 20.42 0.62
N GLU A 8 0.87 19.53 1.34
CA GLU A 8 0.69 18.16 0.89
C GLU A 8 -0.40 18.13 -0.20
N PRO A 9 -0.06 17.79 -1.46
CA PRO A 9 -1.05 17.65 -2.51
C PRO A 9 -2.00 16.50 -2.18
N LYS A 10 -3.26 16.62 -2.61
CA LYS A 10 -4.31 15.60 -2.36
C LYS A 10 -4.61 14.75 -3.57
N THR A 11 -4.17 15.17 -4.76
CA THR A 11 -4.47 14.52 -6.03
C THR A 11 -3.24 14.50 -6.92
N HIS A 12 -3.19 13.56 -7.86
CA HIS A 12 -2.10 13.50 -8.83
C HIS A 12 -1.99 14.78 -9.68
N ALA A 13 -3.12 15.39 -10.06
CA ALA A 13 -3.11 16.68 -10.76
C ALA A 13 -2.43 17.80 -9.95
N GLN A 14 -2.65 17.83 -8.62
CA GLN A 14 -1.99 18.80 -7.74
C GLN A 14 -0.50 18.49 -7.58
N VAL A 15 -0.09 17.21 -7.64
CA VAL A 15 1.32 16.82 -7.67
C VAL A 15 2.02 17.39 -8.89
N LEU A 16 1.42 17.24 -10.08
CA LEU A 16 2.00 17.73 -11.34
C LEU A 16 2.11 19.25 -11.40
N ALA A 17 1.20 19.96 -10.71
CA ALA A 17 1.22 21.42 -10.63
C ALA A 17 2.18 21.96 -9.54
N ALA A 18 2.75 21.09 -8.71
CA ALA A 18 3.60 21.50 -7.60
C ALA A 18 5.05 21.75 -8.06
N PRO A 19 5.77 22.71 -7.44
CA PRO A 19 7.17 23.00 -7.79
C PRO A 19 8.12 21.83 -7.54
N ASP A 20 7.71 20.90 -6.68
CA ASP A 20 8.39 19.68 -6.27
C ASP A 20 7.81 18.42 -6.94
N ALA A 21 7.16 18.58 -8.10
CA ALA A 21 6.51 17.49 -8.83
C ALA A 21 7.43 16.29 -9.10
N SER A 22 8.70 16.53 -9.44
CA SER A 22 9.65 15.45 -9.77
C SER A 22 9.82 14.44 -8.63
N GLU A 23 10.04 14.91 -7.41
CA GLU A 23 10.21 14.05 -6.23
C GLU A 23 8.93 13.28 -5.88
N TRP A 24 7.77 13.91 -6.08
CA TRP A 24 6.49 13.24 -5.87
C TRP A 24 6.22 12.17 -6.93
N VAL A 25 6.48 12.46 -8.21
CA VAL A 25 6.31 11.51 -9.31
C VAL A 25 7.23 10.31 -9.13
N GLU A 26 8.50 10.53 -8.76
CA GLU A 26 9.43 9.45 -8.47
C GLU A 26 8.93 8.56 -7.32
N SER A 27 8.42 9.16 -6.24
CA SER A 27 7.83 8.40 -5.13
C SER A 27 6.63 7.57 -5.59
N ILE A 28 5.72 8.15 -6.40
CA ILE A 28 4.52 7.47 -6.90
C ILE A 28 4.90 6.32 -7.83
N GLN A 29 5.87 6.54 -8.71
CA GLN A 29 6.39 5.54 -9.63
C GLN A 29 6.98 4.36 -8.87
N GLY A 30 7.82 4.61 -7.85
CA GLY A 30 8.40 3.55 -7.02
C GLY A 30 7.35 2.75 -6.24
N GLU A 31 6.27 3.39 -5.77
CA GLU A 31 5.13 2.70 -5.15
C GLU A 31 4.40 1.81 -6.17
N LEU A 32 4.14 2.30 -7.38
CA LEU A 32 3.51 1.52 -8.45
C LEU A 32 4.37 0.32 -8.87
N GLU A 33 5.68 0.51 -9.02
CA GLU A 33 6.63 -0.55 -9.32
C GLU A 33 6.64 -1.60 -8.21
N SER A 34 6.68 -1.17 -6.94
CA SER A 34 6.61 -2.08 -5.80
C SER A 34 5.32 -2.90 -5.81
N LEU A 35 4.19 -2.29 -6.20
CA LEU A 35 2.92 -2.99 -6.33
C LEU A 35 2.96 -4.03 -7.47
N VAL A 36 3.53 -3.69 -8.63
CA VAL A 36 3.62 -4.59 -9.79
C VAL A 36 4.57 -5.76 -9.55
N GLN A 37 5.64 -5.58 -8.77
CA GLN A 37 6.59 -6.65 -8.47
C GLN A 37 6.02 -7.72 -7.53
N ILE A 38 4.86 -7.48 -6.89
CA ILE A 38 4.21 -8.46 -6.02
C ILE A 38 3.52 -9.52 -6.86
N LYS A 39 3.89 -10.78 -6.62
CA LYS A 39 3.20 -11.95 -7.18
C LYS A 39 1.75 -11.97 -6.67
N GLY A 40 0.79 -11.68 -7.55
CA GLY A 40 -0.65 -11.70 -7.26
C GLY A 40 -1.37 -10.37 -7.48
N ALA A 41 -0.64 -9.27 -7.58
CA ALA A 41 -1.24 -7.97 -7.91
C ALA A 41 -1.46 -7.86 -9.43
N HIS A 42 -2.58 -8.41 -9.92
CA HIS A 42 -3.05 -8.23 -11.30
C HIS A 42 -3.62 -6.80 -11.48
N LEU A 43 -2.75 -5.80 -11.34
CA LEU A 43 -3.14 -4.40 -11.09
C LEU A 43 -3.85 -3.69 -12.25
N MET A 44 -3.86 -4.29 -13.45
CA MET A 44 -4.22 -3.57 -14.66
C MET A 44 -4.97 -4.49 -15.61
N MET A 45 -6.23 -4.76 -15.25
CA MET A 45 -7.18 -5.32 -16.18
C MET A 45 -8.07 -4.18 -16.72
N PRO A 46 -8.30 -4.11 -18.04
CA PRO A 46 -9.31 -3.22 -18.60
C PRO A 46 -10.65 -3.37 -17.88
N GLU A 47 -11.38 -2.27 -17.66
CA GLU A 47 -12.69 -2.34 -16.97
C GLU A 47 -13.68 -3.26 -17.69
N GLU A 48 -13.50 -3.45 -19.00
CA GLU A 48 -14.23 -4.39 -19.86
C GLU A 48 -13.97 -5.88 -19.56
N ASP A 49 -12.77 -6.20 -19.05
CA ASP A 49 -12.37 -7.58 -18.72
C ASP A 49 -12.71 -7.92 -17.25
N VAL A 50 -13.23 -6.97 -16.46
CA VAL A 50 -13.71 -7.21 -15.08
C VAL A 50 -14.97 -8.10 -15.09
N PRO A 51 -14.98 -9.26 -14.40
CA PRO A 51 -16.12 -10.15 -14.38
C PRO A 51 -17.40 -9.46 -13.90
N ARG A 52 -18.53 -9.74 -14.56
CA ARG A 52 -19.81 -9.12 -14.18
C ARG A 52 -20.22 -9.58 -12.79
N GLY A 53 -20.64 -8.63 -11.96
CA GLY A 53 -21.11 -8.90 -10.60
C GLY A 53 -20.03 -8.83 -9.52
N VAL A 54 -18.75 -8.61 -9.88
CA VAL A 54 -17.69 -8.35 -8.90
C VAL A 54 -17.69 -6.89 -8.47
N LYS A 55 -17.29 -6.66 -7.23
CA LYS A 55 -17.24 -5.34 -6.64
C LYS A 55 -15.90 -4.67 -6.94
N LEU A 56 -15.92 -3.63 -7.76
CA LEU A 56 -14.74 -2.85 -8.06
C LEU A 56 -14.43 -1.89 -6.91
N LEU A 57 -13.29 -2.07 -6.25
CA LEU A 57 -12.82 -1.20 -5.17
C LEU A 57 -12.08 0.00 -5.74
N GLU A 58 -12.22 1.14 -5.08
CA GLU A 58 -11.45 2.34 -5.44
C GLU A 58 -10.12 2.36 -4.69
N MET A 59 -9.05 2.78 -5.35
CA MET A 59 -7.80 3.14 -4.68
C MET A 59 -7.73 4.65 -4.39
N SER A 60 -6.96 4.99 -3.37
CA SER A 60 -6.63 6.37 -2.99
C SER A 60 -5.13 6.57 -2.99
N LEU A 61 -4.70 7.72 -3.50
CA LEU A 61 -3.33 8.17 -3.38
C LEU A 61 -3.18 8.99 -2.09
N VAL A 62 -2.32 8.54 -1.17
CA VAL A 62 -2.01 9.23 0.07
C VAL A 62 -0.60 9.79 -0.02
N LEU A 63 -0.50 11.12 0.10
CA LEU A 63 0.74 11.86 -0.05
C LEU A 63 1.10 12.50 1.29
N ARG A 64 2.32 12.24 1.75
CA ARG A 64 2.81 12.72 3.05
C ARG A 64 4.24 13.20 2.94
N VAL A 65 4.53 14.29 3.64
CA VAL A 65 5.90 14.79 3.77
C VAL A 65 6.50 14.28 5.07
N LYS A 66 7.61 13.54 4.96
CA LYS A 66 8.43 13.14 6.10
C LYS A 66 9.35 14.30 6.45
N LEU A 67 9.24 14.79 7.67
CA LEU A 67 10.11 15.82 8.21
C LEU A 67 11.24 15.20 9.03
N ASP A 68 12.39 15.86 9.04
CA ASP A 68 13.50 15.50 9.94
C ASP A 68 13.30 16.08 11.35
N LYS A 69 14.28 15.82 12.23
CA LYS A 69 14.32 16.36 13.61
C LYS A 69 14.36 17.89 13.66
N HIS A 70 14.79 18.56 12.60
CA HIS A 70 14.85 20.01 12.45
C HIS A 70 13.63 20.60 11.73
N ARG A 71 12.61 19.78 11.45
CA ARG A 71 11.40 20.13 10.68
C ARG A 71 11.70 20.58 9.24
N ALA A 72 12.81 20.14 8.67
CA ALA A 72 13.09 20.23 7.23
C ALA A 72 12.48 19.03 6.50
N VAL A 73 12.19 19.20 5.21
CA VAL A 73 11.69 18.10 4.37
C VAL A 73 12.80 17.07 4.20
N GLN A 74 12.58 15.87 4.72
CA GLN A 74 13.51 14.74 4.57
C GLN A 74 13.18 13.92 3.33
N LYS A 75 11.89 13.60 3.13
CA LYS A 75 11.43 12.76 2.03
C LYS A 75 9.95 12.98 1.77
N ARG A 76 9.55 12.95 0.50
CA ARG A 76 8.15 12.87 0.09
C ARG A 76 7.77 11.40 -0.06
N ARG A 77 6.65 11.00 0.54
CA ARG A 77 6.19 9.62 0.56
C ARG A 77 4.77 9.54 0.01
N SER A 78 4.62 8.80 -1.07
CA SER A 78 3.35 8.33 -1.59
C SER A 78 3.01 6.95 -1.02
N ARG A 79 1.71 6.69 -0.94
CA ARG A 79 1.15 5.35 -0.73
C ARG A 79 -0.09 5.20 -1.58
N ILE A 80 -0.26 4.05 -2.20
CA ILE A 80 -1.50 3.70 -2.90
C ILE A 80 -2.25 2.72 -2.00
N CYS A 81 -3.46 3.10 -1.60
CA CYS A 81 -4.25 2.33 -0.65
C CYS A 81 -5.61 1.98 -1.24
N VAL A 82 -5.99 0.70 -1.16
CA VAL A 82 -7.35 0.26 -1.50
C VAL A 82 -8.32 0.77 -0.46
N LYS A 83 -9.46 1.32 -0.90
CA LYS A 83 -10.58 1.70 -0.02
C LYS A 83 -11.36 0.45 0.40
N GLY A 84 -10.81 -0.29 1.35
CA GLY A 84 -11.43 -1.49 1.92
C GLY A 84 -12.68 -1.20 2.76
N ASN A 85 -12.98 0.06 3.09
CA ASN A 85 -14.17 0.44 3.86
C ASN A 85 -15.50 0.13 3.15
N LYS A 86 -15.46 -0.24 1.88
CA LYS A 86 -16.63 -0.70 1.13
C LYS A 86 -16.83 -2.22 1.26
N LEU A 87 -15.87 -2.99 1.73
CA LEU A 87 -15.96 -4.45 1.84
C LEU A 87 -16.96 -4.86 2.94
N VAL A 88 -17.77 -5.87 2.66
CA VAL A 88 -18.80 -6.40 3.56
C VAL A 88 -18.39 -7.79 4.04
N TYR A 89 -18.33 -7.97 5.36
CA TYR A 89 -18.06 -9.27 5.99
C TYR A 89 -19.09 -10.33 5.56
N GLY A 90 -18.62 -11.53 5.22
CA GLY A 90 -19.45 -12.64 4.77
C GLY A 90 -19.91 -12.54 3.31
N VAL A 91 -19.54 -11.46 2.60
CA VAL A 91 -19.79 -11.29 1.16
C VAL A 91 -18.49 -11.11 0.41
N ASP A 92 -17.70 -10.10 0.79
CA ASP A 92 -16.47 -9.73 0.11
C ASP A 92 -15.20 -10.25 0.82
N TYR A 93 -15.31 -10.67 2.09
CA TYR A 93 -14.22 -11.30 2.86
C TYR A 93 -14.78 -12.17 3.99
N LEU A 94 -14.07 -13.24 4.33
CA LEU A 94 -14.46 -14.17 5.40
C LEU A 94 -13.70 -13.96 6.72
N ASP A 95 -12.52 -13.36 6.68
CA ASP A 95 -11.76 -13.05 7.89
C ASP A 95 -10.95 -11.74 7.72
N THR A 96 -10.70 -11.04 8.82
CA THR A 96 -9.90 -9.82 8.85
C THR A 96 -8.55 -10.12 9.48
N PHE A 97 -7.57 -10.50 8.66
CA PHE A 97 -6.21 -10.70 9.14
C PHE A 97 -5.49 -9.37 9.32
N ALA A 98 -5.56 -8.82 10.54
CA ALA A 98 -4.55 -7.90 11.03
C ALA A 98 -3.66 -8.69 12.01
N PRO A 99 -2.46 -9.14 11.62
CA PRO A 99 -1.53 -9.80 12.53
C PRO A 99 -0.94 -8.77 13.49
N CYS A 100 -1.76 -8.20 14.37
CA CYS A 100 -1.29 -7.44 15.49
C CYS A 100 -0.88 -8.43 16.57
N THR A 101 0.42 -8.70 16.67
CA THR A 101 0.99 -9.42 17.81
C THR A 101 0.47 -8.79 19.09
N GLN A 102 -0.28 -9.56 19.88
CA GLN A 102 -0.73 -9.10 21.18
C GLN A 102 0.49 -8.78 22.05
N LEU A 103 0.53 -7.60 22.68
CA LEU A 103 1.65 -7.20 23.54
C LEU A 103 1.94 -8.25 24.62
N SER A 104 0.90 -8.94 25.11
CA SER A 104 0.99 -10.03 26.07
C SER A 104 1.88 -11.17 25.56
N PHE A 105 1.69 -11.58 24.30
CA PHE A 105 2.49 -12.64 23.68
C PHE A 105 3.94 -12.18 23.48
N ALA A 106 4.15 -10.96 22.99
CA ALA A 106 5.49 -10.39 22.85
C ALA A 106 6.25 -10.36 24.18
N ARG A 107 5.58 -9.99 25.28
CA ARG A 107 6.17 -10.01 26.63
C ARG A 107 6.55 -11.42 27.08
N ILE A 108 5.70 -12.43 26.82
CA ILE A 108 6.00 -13.83 27.15
C ILE A 108 7.26 -14.30 26.42
N VAL A 109 7.37 -14.02 25.11
CA VAL A 109 8.54 -14.39 24.31
C VAL A 109 9.82 -13.72 24.84
N ILE A 110 9.74 -12.44 25.21
CA ILE A 110 10.89 -11.71 25.79
C ILE A 110 11.28 -12.32 27.15
N VAL A 111 10.33 -12.57 28.04
CA VAL A 111 10.59 -13.17 29.36
C VAL A 111 11.20 -14.57 29.20
N LEU A 112 10.70 -15.36 28.25
CA LEU A 112 11.24 -16.69 27.95
C LEU A 112 12.69 -16.60 27.43
N ALA A 113 12.96 -15.68 26.50
CA ALA A 113 14.31 -15.46 25.98
C ALA A 113 15.29 -15.06 27.08
N LEU A 114 14.88 -14.17 27.99
CA LEU A 114 15.68 -13.76 29.15
C LEU A 114 15.97 -14.93 30.09
N ASN A 115 14.96 -15.76 30.42
CA ASN A 115 15.15 -16.94 31.28
C ASN A 115 16.08 -18.00 30.64
N LEU A 116 16.09 -18.09 29.31
CA LEU A 116 16.97 -18.99 28.57
C LEU A 116 18.35 -18.39 28.29
N GLY A 117 18.65 -17.18 28.80
CA GLY A 117 19.92 -16.49 28.55
C GLY A 117 20.14 -16.14 27.08
N ARG A 118 19.08 -15.94 26.31
CA ARG A 118 19.14 -15.61 24.88
C ARG A 118 18.89 -14.12 24.65
N GLY A 119 19.60 -13.55 23.68
CA GLY A 119 19.34 -12.20 23.20
C GLY A 119 18.06 -12.14 22.38
N VAL A 120 17.34 -11.01 22.47
CA VAL A 120 16.17 -10.70 21.64
C VAL A 120 16.59 -9.74 20.55
N TYR A 121 16.28 -10.09 19.30
CA TYR A 121 16.49 -9.23 18.14
C TYR A 121 15.15 -8.89 17.51
N HIS A 122 14.96 -7.62 17.13
CA HIS A 122 13.77 -7.15 16.45
C HIS A 122 14.11 -6.85 15.00
N MET A 123 13.36 -7.44 14.07
CA MET A 123 13.49 -7.20 12.64
C MET A 123 12.16 -6.63 12.14
N ASP A 124 12.20 -5.41 11.60
CA ASP A 124 11.08 -4.81 10.89
C ASP A 124 11.15 -5.25 9.42
N VAL A 125 10.18 -6.04 8.98
CA VAL A 125 10.14 -6.54 7.59
C VAL A 125 9.46 -5.49 6.73
N GLU A 126 10.21 -4.94 5.77
CA GLU A 126 9.65 -4.01 4.81
C GLU A 126 8.53 -4.69 4.01
N THR A 127 7.38 -4.04 3.87
CA THR A 127 6.21 -4.55 3.14
C THR A 127 5.62 -5.88 3.65
N ALA A 128 5.57 -6.12 4.96
CA ALA A 128 4.99 -7.36 5.52
C ALA A 128 3.56 -7.69 5.00
N PHE A 129 2.71 -6.68 4.79
CA PHE A 129 1.36 -6.86 4.21
C PHE A 129 1.36 -7.33 2.75
N LEU A 130 2.43 -7.06 2.00
CA LEU A 130 2.53 -7.41 0.58
C LEU A 130 3.09 -8.82 0.39
N ASN A 131 3.61 -9.44 1.46
CA ASN A 131 4.15 -10.80 1.44
C ASN A 131 3.13 -11.86 1.88
N SER A 132 1.94 -11.46 2.34
CA SER A 132 0.86 -12.41 2.62
C SER A 132 0.17 -12.83 1.33
N THR A 133 -0.08 -14.13 1.18
CA THR A 133 -0.99 -14.63 0.14
C THR A 133 -2.40 -14.17 0.44
N LEU A 134 -3.10 -13.70 -0.58
CA LEU A 134 -4.50 -13.34 -0.50
C LEU A 134 -5.33 -14.49 -1.06
N ASP A 135 -6.30 -14.97 -0.29
CA ASP A 135 -7.14 -16.11 -0.68
C ASP A 135 -8.26 -15.71 -1.67
N GLU A 136 -8.67 -14.43 -1.68
CA GLU A 136 -9.70 -13.91 -2.57
C GLU A 136 -9.16 -12.91 -3.62
N ASP A 137 -9.68 -12.97 -4.85
CA ASP A 137 -9.34 -12.00 -5.89
C ASP A 137 -9.99 -10.63 -5.61
N LEU A 138 -9.16 -9.58 -5.51
CA LEU A 138 -9.60 -8.20 -5.35
C LEU A 138 -9.46 -7.41 -6.65
N TYR A 139 -10.57 -6.86 -7.12
CA TYR A 139 -10.62 -5.98 -8.28
C TYR A 139 -10.57 -4.52 -7.84
N VAL A 140 -9.60 -3.77 -8.37
CA VAL A 140 -9.29 -2.41 -7.92
C VAL A 140 -9.17 -1.45 -9.09
N ARG A 141 -9.66 -0.22 -8.90
CA ARG A 141 -9.51 0.89 -9.84
C ARG A 141 -8.43 1.84 -9.34
N LEU A 142 -7.46 2.13 -10.20
CA LEU A 142 -6.38 3.08 -9.91
C LEU A 142 -6.93 4.49 -9.59
N PRO A 143 -6.22 5.26 -8.75
CA PRO A 143 -6.58 6.65 -8.51
C PRO A 143 -6.57 7.47 -9.80
N ARG A 144 -7.51 8.40 -9.94
CA ARG A 144 -7.62 9.25 -11.15
C ARG A 144 -6.30 9.98 -11.44
N GLY A 145 -5.89 9.93 -12.70
CA GLY A 145 -4.69 10.60 -13.21
C GLY A 145 -3.42 9.76 -13.07
N LEU A 146 -3.47 8.56 -12.51
CA LEU A 146 -2.38 7.59 -12.56
C LEU A 146 -2.67 6.59 -13.69
N ASP A 147 -1.98 6.74 -14.81
CA ASP A 147 -1.94 5.75 -15.88
C ASP A 147 -0.61 5.02 -15.80
N TYR A 148 -0.65 3.75 -15.39
CA TYR A 148 0.51 2.87 -15.46
C TYR A 148 0.28 1.88 -16.61
N GLY A 149 1.31 1.63 -17.41
CA GLY A 149 1.18 0.89 -18.66
C GLY A 149 0.67 -0.54 -18.46
N VAL A 150 -0.42 -0.88 -19.15
CA VAL A 150 -1.12 -2.19 -19.19
C VAL A 150 -0.26 -3.30 -19.85
N GLN A 151 1.07 -3.19 -19.85
CA GLN A 151 1.94 -4.02 -20.69
C GLN A 151 2.08 -5.48 -20.22
N SER A 152 1.60 -5.83 -19.01
CA SER A 152 1.71 -7.19 -18.45
C SER A 152 0.39 -7.98 -18.40
N TYR A 153 -0.73 -7.44 -18.88
CA TYR A 153 -1.99 -8.18 -18.90
C TYR A 153 -1.96 -9.27 -20.00
N SER A 154 -1.62 -10.49 -19.62
CA SER A 154 -1.75 -11.68 -20.46
C SER A 154 -3.12 -12.31 -20.23
N ARG A 155 -4.00 -12.29 -21.24
CA ARG A 155 -5.33 -12.98 -21.23
C ARG A 155 -5.28 -14.49 -21.01
N ARG A 156 -4.08 -15.07 -20.88
CA ARG A 156 -3.84 -16.51 -20.99
C ARG A 156 -4.03 -17.29 -19.69
N CYS A 157 -4.52 -16.67 -18.61
CA CYS A 157 -4.61 -17.28 -17.27
C CYS A 157 -6.04 -17.64 -16.82
N MET A 158 -7.03 -17.59 -17.72
CA MET A 158 -8.42 -18.00 -17.42
C MET A 158 -8.85 -19.30 -18.13
N ASP A 159 -7.93 -20.01 -18.79
CA ASP A 159 -8.15 -21.36 -19.33
C ASP A 159 -7.50 -22.43 -18.44
#